data_AF-X0Y1L8-F1
#
_entry.id   AF-X0Y1L8-F1
#
_cell.length_a   1.000
_cell.length_b   1.000
_cell.length_c   1.000
_cell.angle_alpha   90.00
_cell.angle_beta   90.00
_cell.angle_gamma   90.00
#
_symmetry.space_group_name_H-M   'P 1'
#
loop_
_entity.id
_entity.type
_entity.pdbx_description
1 polymer ?
#
loop_
_entity_poly.entity_id
_entity_poly.type
_entity_poly.pdbx_seq_one_letter_code
_entity_poly.pdbx_strand_id
1 'polypeptide(L)'
;WGAEPFKNQVFDHDATIIARLREAGAVLCAKLAMVEIAGGFGYGTADAAFTGPGRNPWNTEYWSGGSSSGPGSAMAAALVPFTIGSETSGSIITPAAFCGVSGLRPTYGRVSRHGCMALCWTLDKIGPMCRTADDCGLVLAALAGPDPDDPTAVDKKFDYTEPEKGRKFKVGVIRGSFEKSQPEVRKNFEESVKVLRGFCDVVEDVAYPEFPFGAAVGTIIDAEAASAFRELIESGQTQKLRAPNDRWGAFPG
;
A
#
# COMPACT_ATOMS: atom_id res chain seq x y z
N TRP A 1 -10.82 -0.59 11.43
CA TRP A 1 -9.48 -0.89 10.89
C TRP A 1 -9.23 -2.39 10.65
N GLY A 2 -10.18 -3.04 9.96
CA GLY A 2 -10.04 -4.45 9.58
C GLY A 2 -9.98 -5.47 10.73
N ALA A 3 -10.14 -5.05 12.00
CA ALA A 3 -9.96 -5.88 13.20
C ALA A 3 -11.18 -5.83 14.14
N GLU A 4 -11.42 -6.92 14.85
CA GLU A 4 -12.60 -7.06 15.73
C GLU A 4 -12.76 -5.92 16.76
N PRO A 5 -11.71 -5.50 17.50
CA PRO A 5 -11.82 -4.40 18.47
C PRO A 5 -12.41 -3.11 17.90
N PHE A 6 -12.18 -2.88 16.61
CA PHE A 6 -12.57 -1.66 15.90
C PHE A 6 -13.79 -1.86 14.98
N LYS A 7 -14.53 -2.97 15.11
CA LYS A 7 -15.64 -3.31 14.18
C LYS A 7 -16.79 -2.31 14.17
N ASN A 8 -17.03 -1.65 15.31
CA ASN A 8 -18.08 -0.66 15.49
C ASN A 8 -17.56 0.78 15.55
N GLN A 9 -16.29 1.01 15.21
CA GLN A 9 -15.67 2.32 15.26
C GLN A 9 -16.26 3.23 14.17
N VAL A 10 -16.69 4.42 14.59
CA VAL A 10 -17.24 5.48 13.73
C VAL A 10 -16.58 6.78 14.15
N PHE A 11 -16.15 7.56 13.16
CA PHE A 11 -15.60 8.90 13.35
C PHE A 11 -16.64 9.94 12.96
N ASP A 12 -16.56 11.12 13.57
CA ASP A 12 -17.39 12.28 13.30
C ASP A 12 -16.84 13.20 12.19
N HIS A 13 -15.73 12.80 11.58
CA HIS A 13 -15.06 13.50 10.49
C HIS A 13 -14.67 12.53 9.38
N ASP A 14 -14.53 13.07 8.17
CA ASP A 14 -13.95 12.37 7.03
C ASP A 14 -12.43 12.57 7.00
N ALA A 15 -11.70 11.56 6.51
CA ALA A 15 -10.30 11.74 6.14
C ALA A 15 -10.17 12.73 4.97
N THR A 16 -9.08 13.50 4.92
CA THR A 16 -8.85 14.50 3.85
C THR A 16 -8.93 13.89 2.46
N ILE A 17 -8.43 12.66 2.29
CA ILE A 17 -8.51 11.94 1.02
C ILE A 17 -9.96 11.68 0.56
N ILE A 18 -10.88 11.44 1.50
CA ILE A 18 -12.30 11.19 1.20
C ILE A 18 -12.97 12.49 0.78
N ALA A 19 -12.68 13.59 1.48
CA ALA A 19 -13.16 14.92 1.11
C ALA A 19 -12.67 15.31 -0.30
N ARG A 20 -11.37 15.19 -0.58
CA ARG A 20 -10.78 15.49 -1.90
C ARG A 20 -11.36 14.65 -3.03
N LEU A 21 -11.52 13.35 -2.82
CA LEU A 21 -12.14 12.47 -3.81
C LEU A 21 -13.60 12.86 -4.07
N ARG A 22 -14.35 13.22 -3.03
CA ARG A 22 -15.73 13.70 -3.16
C ARG A 22 -15.79 15.02 -3.94
N GLU A 23 -14.91 15.97 -3.66
CA GLU A 23 -14.79 17.23 -4.39
C GLU A 23 -14.46 17.01 -5.87
N ALA A 24 -13.64 16.00 -6.17
CA ALA A 24 -13.35 15.56 -7.54
C ALA A 24 -14.51 14.78 -8.21
N GLY A 25 -15.62 14.56 -7.50
CA GLY A 25 -16.83 13.89 -8.02
C GLY A 25 -16.89 12.38 -7.81
N ALA A 26 -15.97 11.80 -7.03
CA ALA A 26 -16.01 10.38 -6.72
C ALA A 26 -17.10 10.04 -5.68
N VAL A 27 -17.65 8.83 -5.80
CA VAL A 27 -18.65 8.27 -4.87
C VAL A 27 -18.00 7.19 -4.02
N LEU A 28 -18.13 7.27 -2.69
CA LEU A 28 -17.65 6.23 -1.79
C LEU A 28 -18.60 5.03 -1.81
N CYS A 29 -18.25 4.00 -2.58
CA CYS A 29 -19.09 2.81 -2.74
C CYS A 29 -19.02 1.85 -1.54
N ALA A 30 -17.84 1.66 -0.96
CA ALA A 30 -17.61 0.68 0.09
C ALA A 30 -16.35 0.96 0.91
N LYS A 31 -16.27 0.36 2.11
CA LYS A 31 -15.02 0.15 2.84
C LYS A 31 -14.56 -1.27 2.58
N LEU A 32 -13.35 -1.44 2.05
CA LEU A 32 -12.85 -2.74 1.60
C LEU A 32 -12.14 -3.50 2.74
N ALA A 33 -12.11 -4.82 2.63
CA ALA A 33 -11.37 -5.68 3.55
C ALA A 33 -9.87 -5.32 3.56
N MET A 34 -9.23 -5.53 4.70
CA MET A 34 -7.79 -5.35 4.87
C MET A 34 -7.28 -6.33 5.92
N VAL A 35 -5.98 -6.57 5.93
CA VAL A 35 -5.31 -7.22 7.06
C VAL A 35 -5.51 -6.35 8.31
N GLU A 36 -5.76 -7.01 9.44
CA GLU A 36 -5.99 -6.37 10.73
C GLU A 36 -4.88 -5.36 11.04
N ILE A 37 -5.29 -4.11 11.32
CA ILE A 37 -4.36 -3.04 11.73
C ILE A 37 -3.23 -2.85 10.70
N ALA A 38 -3.55 -3.04 9.42
CA ALA A 38 -2.59 -2.94 8.32
C ALA A 38 -1.35 -3.84 8.47
N GLY A 39 -1.40 -4.86 9.33
CA GLY A 39 -0.29 -5.75 9.63
C GLY A 39 0.68 -5.28 10.70
N GLY A 40 0.27 -4.32 11.55
CA GLY A 40 1.14 -3.68 12.53
C GLY A 40 1.77 -4.59 13.59
N PHE A 41 1.22 -5.78 13.82
CA PHE A 41 1.79 -6.79 14.73
C PHE A 41 2.27 -8.03 13.97
N GLY A 42 2.63 -7.84 12.71
CA GLY A 42 2.90 -8.89 11.76
C GLY A 42 1.63 -9.37 11.05
N TYR A 43 1.84 -10.10 9.96
CA TYR A 43 0.84 -10.97 9.34
C TYR A 43 1.56 -11.87 8.32
N GLY A 44 1.48 -13.18 8.54
CA GLY A 44 2.10 -14.20 7.69
C GLY A 44 1.10 -15.07 6.94
N THR A 45 -0.19 -14.83 7.13
CA THR A 45 -1.26 -15.66 6.58
C THR A 45 -2.38 -14.80 5.98
N ALA A 46 -3.08 -15.36 4.99
CA ALA A 46 -4.18 -14.69 4.35
C ALA A 46 -5.34 -14.38 5.32
N ASP A 47 -5.50 -15.21 6.36
CA ASP A 47 -6.60 -15.14 7.32
C ASP A 47 -6.37 -14.11 8.44
N ALA A 48 -5.31 -13.31 8.38
CA ALA A 48 -5.04 -12.18 9.29
C ALA A 48 -5.97 -10.97 9.05
N ALA A 49 -7.23 -11.21 8.71
CA ALA A 49 -8.23 -10.19 8.37
C ALA A 49 -9.57 -10.54 9.02
N PHE A 50 -10.18 -9.61 9.76
CA PHE A 50 -11.45 -9.85 10.47
C PHE A 50 -12.54 -10.44 9.57
N THR A 51 -12.62 -9.96 8.32
CA THR A 51 -13.61 -10.39 7.32
C THR A 51 -13.27 -11.70 6.61
N GLY A 52 -12.22 -12.41 7.05
CA GLY A 52 -11.65 -13.56 6.35
C GLY A 52 -10.66 -13.16 5.26
N PRO A 53 -10.07 -14.14 4.58
CA PRO A 53 -8.92 -13.91 3.72
C PRO A 53 -9.30 -13.14 2.46
N GLY A 54 -8.48 -12.15 2.10
CA GLY A 54 -8.59 -11.49 0.80
C GLY A 54 -8.29 -12.47 -0.32
N ARG A 55 -9.28 -12.84 -1.12
CA ARG A 55 -9.11 -13.82 -2.19
C ARG A 55 -8.65 -13.13 -3.48
N ASN A 56 -7.71 -13.75 -4.17
CA ASN A 56 -7.24 -13.28 -5.47
C ASN A 56 -8.30 -13.60 -6.54
N PRO A 57 -8.78 -12.61 -7.33
CA PRO A 57 -9.80 -12.86 -8.34
C PRO A 57 -9.36 -13.77 -9.49
N TRP A 58 -8.04 -13.88 -9.74
CA TRP A 58 -7.51 -14.79 -10.75
C TRP A 58 -7.51 -16.24 -10.31
N ASN A 59 -7.43 -16.49 -9.00
CA ASN A 59 -7.59 -17.81 -8.39
C ASN A 59 -7.97 -17.66 -6.92
N THR A 60 -9.22 -18.00 -6.58
CA THR A 60 -9.79 -17.75 -5.26
C THR A 60 -9.19 -18.57 -4.12
N GLU A 61 -8.38 -19.58 -4.45
CA GLU A 61 -7.61 -20.36 -3.47
C GLU A 61 -6.33 -19.64 -3.02
N TYR A 62 -5.97 -18.52 -3.68
CA TYR A 62 -4.78 -17.74 -3.40
C TYR A 62 -5.12 -16.43 -2.71
N TRP A 63 -4.14 -15.94 -1.95
CA TRP A 63 -4.23 -14.65 -1.28
C TRP A 63 -4.04 -13.50 -2.26
N SER A 64 -4.82 -12.43 -2.09
CA SER A 64 -4.66 -11.16 -2.81
C SER A 64 -3.44 -10.34 -2.34
N GLY A 65 -2.67 -10.83 -1.36
CA GLY A 65 -1.63 -10.06 -0.68
C GLY A 65 -2.21 -9.10 0.35
N GLY A 66 -1.35 -8.37 1.07
CA GLY A 66 -1.76 -7.41 2.08
C GLY A 66 -0.80 -6.23 2.25
N SER A 67 -1.15 -5.28 3.12
CA SER A 67 -2.36 -5.26 3.94
C SER A 67 -3.61 -4.77 3.20
N SER A 68 -3.46 -4.06 2.08
CA SER A 68 -4.57 -3.61 1.21
C SER A 68 -5.14 -4.75 0.34
N SER A 69 -5.53 -5.85 0.98
CA SER A 69 -6.02 -7.07 0.34
C SER A 69 -7.32 -6.85 -0.44
N GLY A 70 -8.30 -6.21 0.17
CA GLY A 70 -9.58 -5.85 -0.45
C GLY A 70 -9.43 -4.87 -1.62
N PRO A 71 -8.67 -3.76 -1.49
CA PRO A 71 -8.35 -2.88 -2.61
C PRO A 71 -7.79 -3.62 -3.84
N GLY A 72 -6.75 -4.45 -3.67
CA GLY A 72 -6.18 -5.22 -4.77
C GLY A 72 -7.18 -6.17 -5.44
N SER A 73 -7.92 -6.92 -4.61
CA SER A 73 -8.93 -7.88 -5.09
C SER A 73 -10.09 -7.19 -5.82
N ALA A 74 -10.68 -6.15 -5.22
CA ALA A 74 -11.81 -5.44 -5.81
C ALA A 74 -11.45 -4.75 -7.14
N MET A 75 -10.22 -4.21 -7.23
CA MET A 75 -9.73 -3.60 -8.45
C MET A 75 -9.53 -4.62 -9.58
N ALA A 76 -8.91 -5.77 -9.26
CA ALA A 76 -8.69 -6.83 -10.24
C ALA A 76 -10.01 -7.45 -10.75
N ALA A 77 -10.98 -7.61 -9.86
CA ALA A 77 -12.33 -8.08 -10.18
C ALA A 77 -13.22 -7.03 -10.89
N ALA A 78 -12.71 -5.83 -11.15
CA ALA A 78 -13.43 -4.73 -11.79
C ALA A 78 -14.74 -4.33 -11.07
N LEU A 79 -14.77 -4.42 -9.73
CA LEU A 79 -15.96 -4.06 -8.94
C LEU A 79 -16.14 -2.55 -8.80
N VAL A 80 -15.05 -1.80 -8.92
CA VAL A 80 -14.98 -0.34 -8.84
C VAL A 80 -13.89 0.18 -9.80
N PRO A 81 -13.97 1.44 -10.27
CA PRO A 81 -13.02 1.99 -11.25
C PRO A 81 -11.61 2.24 -10.67
N PHE A 82 -11.52 2.51 -9.38
CA PHE A 82 -10.27 2.63 -8.63
C PHE A 82 -10.51 2.22 -7.18
N THR A 83 -9.43 1.91 -6.47
CA THR A 83 -9.43 1.72 -5.03
C THR A 83 -8.32 2.53 -4.38
N ILE A 84 -8.43 2.75 -3.08
CA ILE A 84 -7.38 3.37 -2.28
C ILE A 84 -6.80 2.32 -1.34
N GLY A 85 -5.48 2.22 -1.32
CA GLY A 85 -4.72 1.43 -0.36
C GLY A 85 -3.87 2.32 0.54
N SER A 86 -3.37 1.72 1.62
CA SER A 86 -2.35 2.29 2.47
C SER A 86 -1.08 1.45 2.39
N GLU A 87 0.07 2.11 2.47
CA GLU A 87 1.36 1.44 2.49
C GLU A 87 2.33 2.03 3.49
N THR A 88 2.72 1.18 4.44
CA THR A 88 3.87 1.37 5.32
C THR A 88 5.13 0.78 4.68
N SER A 89 5.05 -0.50 4.28
CA SER A 89 6.12 -1.24 3.61
C SER A 89 5.50 -2.37 2.77
N GLY A 90 5.23 -2.13 1.48
CA GLY A 90 4.69 -3.16 0.59
C GLY A 90 3.17 -3.17 0.40
N SER A 91 2.39 -2.52 1.27
CA SER A 91 0.95 -2.79 1.37
C SER A 91 0.05 -2.20 0.26
N ILE A 92 0.58 -1.45 -0.70
CA ILE A 92 -0.08 -1.13 -1.98
C ILE A 92 0.53 -1.99 -3.09
N ILE A 93 1.85 -2.04 -3.22
CA ILE A 93 2.48 -2.73 -4.36
C ILE A 93 2.40 -4.26 -4.29
N THR A 94 2.39 -4.87 -3.09
CA THR A 94 2.25 -6.32 -2.93
C THR A 94 0.87 -6.80 -3.39
N PRO A 95 -0.27 -6.22 -2.91
CA PRO A 95 -1.57 -6.58 -3.44
C PRO A 95 -1.74 -6.26 -4.93
N ALA A 96 -1.14 -5.16 -5.41
CA ALA A 96 -1.16 -4.80 -6.82
C ALA A 96 -0.48 -5.88 -7.69
N ALA A 97 0.72 -6.31 -7.28
CA ALA A 97 1.48 -7.34 -7.97
C ALA A 97 0.75 -8.69 -7.96
N PHE A 98 0.18 -9.09 -6.81
CA PHE A 98 -0.52 -10.37 -6.69
C PHE A 98 -1.81 -10.39 -7.51
N CYS A 99 -2.54 -9.28 -7.52
CA CYS A 99 -3.82 -9.17 -8.22
C CYS A 99 -3.69 -8.69 -9.68
N GLY A 100 -2.48 -8.40 -10.16
CA GLY A 100 -2.25 -7.97 -11.55
C GLY A 100 -2.88 -6.62 -11.89
N VAL A 101 -2.78 -5.64 -10.99
CA VAL A 101 -3.29 -4.27 -11.19
C VAL A 101 -2.17 -3.24 -11.02
N SER A 102 -2.42 -2.01 -11.46
CA SER A 102 -1.50 -0.89 -11.24
C SER A 102 -1.66 -0.37 -9.82
N GLY A 103 -0.57 -0.28 -9.05
CA GLY A 103 -0.57 0.30 -7.70
C GLY A 103 0.49 1.39 -7.60
N LEU A 104 0.11 2.56 -7.09
CA LEU A 104 1.01 3.70 -6.95
C LEU A 104 1.21 4.04 -5.48
N ARG A 105 2.39 3.71 -4.95
CA ARG A 105 2.87 4.24 -3.67
C ARG A 105 3.49 5.61 -3.90
N PRO A 106 2.86 6.71 -3.46
CA PRO A 106 3.41 8.03 -3.73
C PRO A 106 4.68 8.31 -2.92
N THR A 107 5.33 9.42 -3.25
CA THR A 107 6.34 10.03 -2.36
C THR A 107 5.71 10.31 -1.00
N TYR A 108 6.45 10.06 0.07
CA TYR A 108 6.01 10.40 1.43
C TYR A 108 5.65 11.90 1.52
N GLY A 109 4.56 12.20 2.22
CA GLY A 109 4.02 13.56 2.35
C GLY A 109 3.29 14.10 1.12
N ARG A 110 3.15 13.34 0.03
CA ARG A 110 2.41 13.81 -1.17
C ARG A 110 0.91 13.90 -0.94
N VAL A 111 0.37 12.93 -0.20
CA VAL A 111 -1.06 12.76 0.10
C VAL A 111 -1.22 12.86 1.60
N SER A 112 -2.21 13.63 2.05
CA SER A 112 -2.53 13.74 3.46
C SER A 112 -2.94 12.40 4.06
N ARG A 113 -2.57 12.22 5.33
CA ARG A 113 -2.93 11.07 6.16
C ARG A 113 -3.89 11.46 7.28
N HIS A 114 -4.33 12.72 7.31
CA HIS A 114 -5.35 13.16 8.25
C HIS A 114 -6.62 12.30 8.11
N GLY A 115 -7.16 11.86 9.26
CA GLY A 115 -8.30 10.94 9.36
C GLY A 115 -8.04 9.50 8.89
N CYS A 116 -6.81 9.17 8.46
CA CYS A 116 -6.42 7.79 8.18
C CYS A 116 -5.95 7.09 9.46
N MET A 117 -6.03 5.76 9.50
CA MET A 117 -5.37 5.00 10.57
C MET A 117 -3.86 5.19 10.47
N ALA A 118 -3.23 5.62 11.57
CA ALA A 118 -1.78 5.61 11.66
C ALA A 118 -1.30 4.23 12.12
N LEU A 119 -0.45 3.61 11.31
CA LEU A 119 0.36 2.47 11.74
C LEU A 119 1.79 2.92 12.08
N CYS A 120 2.40 3.68 11.18
CA CYS A 120 3.74 4.20 11.33
C CYS A 120 3.83 5.57 10.65
N TRP A 121 3.81 6.62 11.45
CA TRP A 121 3.82 8.01 11.01
C TRP A 121 5.01 8.33 10.11
N THR A 122 6.15 7.68 10.25
CA THR A 122 7.32 7.98 9.39
C THR A 122 7.32 7.24 8.06
N LEU A 123 6.45 6.24 7.88
CA LEU A 123 6.49 5.35 6.71
C LEU A 123 5.18 5.27 5.93
N ASP A 124 4.03 5.53 6.56
CA ASP A 124 2.71 5.40 5.95
C ASP A 124 2.53 6.36 4.76
N LYS A 125 2.02 5.82 3.65
CA LYS A 125 1.49 6.54 2.49
C LYS A 125 0.09 6.05 2.18
N ILE A 126 -0.74 6.92 1.63
CA ILE A 126 -2.00 6.56 1.00
C ILE A 126 -1.83 6.67 -0.51
N GLY A 127 -2.30 5.70 -1.28
CA GLY A 127 -2.14 5.71 -2.72
C GLY A 127 -3.19 4.90 -3.48
N PRO A 128 -3.38 5.20 -4.78
CA PRO A 128 -4.37 4.53 -5.59
C PRO A 128 -3.90 3.17 -6.11
N MET A 129 -4.88 2.30 -6.33
CA MET A 129 -4.74 1.11 -7.16
C MET A 129 -5.81 1.14 -8.25
N CYS A 130 -5.38 1.03 -9.50
CA CYS A 130 -6.22 1.19 -10.69
C CYS A 130 -5.89 0.12 -11.75
N ARG A 131 -6.62 0.13 -12.88
CA ARG A 131 -6.31 -0.76 -14.02
C ARG A 131 -5.05 -0.34 -14.76
N THR A 132 -4.81 0.97 -14.87
CA THR A 132 -3.66 1.52 -15.60
C THR A 132 -2.81 2.45 -14.74
N ALA A 133 -1.58 2.69 -15.17
CA ALA A 133 -0.71 3.68 -14.54
C ALA A 133 -1.27 5.11 -14.69
N ASP A 134 -1.97 5.38 -15.78
CA ASP A 134 -2.57 6.68 -16.07
C ASP A 134 -3.74 6.98 -15.12
N ASP A 135 -4.58 5.98 -14.85
CA ASP A 135 -5.64 6.09 -13.85
C ASP A 135 -5.07 6.36 -12.45
N CYS A 136 -3.97 5.69 -12.08
CA CYS A 136 -3.27 5.97 -10.83
C CYS A 136 -2.78 7.42 -10.78
N GLY A 137 -2.30 7.97 -11.90
CA GLY A 137 -1.90 9.36 -12.02
C GLY A 137 -3.06 10.32 -11.81
N LEU A 138 -4.21 10.08 -12.46
CA LEU A 138 -5.43 10.89 -12.31
C LEU A 138 -5.92 10.90 -10.86
N VAL A 139 -6.00 9.73 -10.22
CA VAL A 139 -6.45 9.64 -8.82
C VAL A 139 -5.45 10.31 -7.88
N LEU A 140 -4.14 10.12 -8.10
CA LEU A 140 -3.12 10.81 -7.30
C LEU A 140 -3.21 12.33 -7.43
N ALA A 141 -3.53 12.86 -8.62
CA ALA A 141 -3.71 14.30 -8.82
C ALA A 141 -4.87 14.87 -7.98
N ALA A 142 -5.96 14.13 -7.81
CA ALA A 142 -7.05 14.53 -6.93
C ALA A 142 -6.66 14.46 -5.43
N LEU A 143 -5.76 13.54 -5.07
CA LEU A 143 -5.36 13.31 -3.67
C LEU A 143 -4.23 14.21 -3.19
N ALA A 144 -3.36 14.67 -4.09
CA ALA A 144 -2.10 15.31 -3.74
C ALA A 144 -2.27 16.77 -3.30
N GLY A 145 -1.42 17.20 -2.37
CA GLY A 145 -1.33 18.61 -1.96
C GLY A 145 -1.26 18.79 -0.44
N PRO A 146 -0.90 20.01 0.01
CA PRO A 146 -0.73 20.32 1.42
C PRO A 146 -2.05 20.20 2.17
N ASP A 147 -1.98 19.88 3.45
CA ASP A 147 -3.16 19.78 4.31
C ASP A 147 -2.84 20.42 5.67
N PRO A 148 -3.59 21.45 6.11
CA PRO A 148 -3.41 22.05 7.44
C PRO A 148 -3.52 21.03 8.59
N ASP A 149 -4.29 19.95 8.38
CA ASP A 149 -4.53 18.94 9.41
C ASP A 149 -3.54 17.76 9.33
N ASP A 150 -2.60 17.77 8.38
CA ASP A 150 -1.45 16.88 8.31
C ASP A 150 -0.15 17.68 8.05
N PRO A 151 0.65 17.99 9.10
CA PRO A 151 1.86 18.79 8.96
C PRO A 151 2.96 18.10 8.12
N THR A 152 2.79 16.83 7.77
CA THR A 152 3.70 16.10 6.89
C THR A 152 3.29 16.16 5.42
N ALA A 153 2.08 16.62 5.12
CA ALA A 153 1.59 16.84 3.77
C ALA A 153 2.26 18.08 3.18
N VAL A 154 3.20 17.87 2.27
CA VAL A 154 4.02 18.95 1.73
C VAL A 154 3.27 19.74 0.67
N ASP A 155 3.54 21.04 0.61
CA ASP A 155 3.07 21.91 -0.47
C ASP A 155 3.84 21.64 -1.77
N LYS A 156 3.54 20.50 -2.37
CA LYS A 156 4.02 20.12 -3.69
C LYS A 156 2.85 19.57 -4.49
N LYS A 157 2.24 20.47 -5.27
CA LYS A 157 1.25 20.12 -6.28
C LYS A 157 1.72 18.97 -7.15
N PHE A 158 0.80 18.09 -7.51
CA PHE A 158 1.01 17.06 -8.52
C PHE A 158 -0.10 17.17 -9.55
N ASP A 159 0.26 17.58 -10.76
CA ASP A 159 -0.62 17.57 -11.91
C ASP A 159 -0.30 16.34 -12.73
N TYR A 160 -1.31 15.53 -13.04
CA TYR A 160 -1.16 14.46 -14.01
C TYR A 160 -1.36 15.02 -15.41
N THR A 161 -0.26 15.18 -16.14
CA THR A 161 -0.25 15.69 -17.51
C THR A 161 0.23 14.60 -18.46
N GLU A 162 -0.12 14.73 -19.74
CA GLU A 162 0.43 13.85 -20.77
C GLU A 162 1.97 13.87 -20.71
N PRO A 163 2.62 12.70 -20.84
CA PRO A 163 4.07 12.64 -20.86
C PRO A 163 4.63 13.36 -22.08
N GLU A 164 5.75 14.06 -21.88
CA GLU A 164 6.47 14.73 -22.97
C GLU A 164 6.86 13.73 -24.07
N LYS A 165 6.37 13.98 -25.30
CA LYS A 165 6.70 13.15 -26.46
C LYS A 165 8.20 13.18 -26.73
N GLY A 166 8.81 12.01 -26.93
CA GLY A 166 10.22 11.88 -27.27
C GLY A 166 11.18 12.03 -26.08
N ARG A 167 10.68 12.14 -24.84
CA ARG A 167 11.53 12.09 -23.64
C ARG A 167 12.30 10.77 -23.58
N LYS A 168 13.63 10.87 -23.54
CA LYS A 168 14.51 9.71 -23.38
C LYS A 168 14.72 9.44 -21.90
N PHE A 169 14.12 8.37 -21.39
CA PHE A 169 14.35 7.92 -20.02
C PHE A 169 15.60 7.07 -19.92
N LYS A 170 16.28 7.20 -18.78
CA LYS A 170 17.35 6.29 -18.37
C LYS A 170 16.85 5.47 -17.19
N VAL A 171 16.84 4.14 -17.34
CA VAL A 171 16.29 3.20 -16.36
C VAL A 171 17.41 2.34 -15.83
N GLY A 172 17.62 2.34 -14.52
CA GLY A 172 18.60 1.48 -13.84
C GLY A 172 17.98 0.16 -13.39
N VAL A 173 18.59 -0.97 -13.73
CA VAL A 173 18.28 -2.28 -13.17
C VAL A 173 19.25 -2.57 -12.03
N ILE A 174 18.73 -2.67 -10.82
CA ILE A 174 19.53 -2.93 -9.63
C ILE A 174 20.14 -4.34 -9.69
N ARG A 175 21.44 -4.43 -9.44
CA ARG A 175 22.19 -5.70 -9.32
C ARG A 175 21.48 -6.64 -8.34
N GLY A 176 21.24 -7.88 -8.78
CA GLY A 176 20.68 -8.94 -7.94
C GLY A 176 19.20 -8.80 -7.55
N SER A 177 18.48 -7.79 -8.06
CA SER A 177 17.10 -7.46 -7.62
C SER A 177 16.05 -8.55 -7.84
N PHE A 178 16.33 -9.56 -8.67
CA PHE A 178 15.42 -10.66 -9.00
C PHE A 178 15.99 -12.05 -8.69
N GLU A 179 17.15 -12.16 -8.03
CA GLU A 179 17.79 -13.46 -7.74
C GLU A 179 16.97 -14.36 -6.82
N LYS A 180 16.18 -13.76 -5.92
CA LYS A 180 15.29 -14.48 -5.00
C LYS A 180 13.88 -14.69 -5.55
N SER A 181 13.63 -14.31 -6.81
CA SER A 181 12.30 -14.43 -7.42
C SER A 181 12.05 -15.83 -7.97
N GLN A 182 10.78 -16.20 -8.12
CA GLN A 182 10.40 -17.42 -8.82
C GLN A 182 10.82 -17.35 -10.30
N PRO A 183 11.13 -18.49 -10.95
CA PRO A 183 11.56 -18.52 -12.35
C PRO A 183 10.64 -17.75 -13.31
N GLU A 184 9.33 -17.85 -13.10
CA GLU A 184 8.28 -17.20 -13.90
C GLU A 184 8.30 -15.68 -13.70
N VAL A 185 8.51 -15.21 -12.47
CA VAL A 185 8.62 -13.78 -12.15
C VAL A 185 9.88 -13.21 -12.77
N ARG A 186 11.01 -13.93 -12.67
CA ARG A 186 12.26 -13.55 -13.32
C ARG A 186 12.08 -13.42 -14.83
N LYS A 187 11.48 -14.42 -15.47
CA LYS A 187 11.20 -14.39 -16.91
C LYS A 187 10.35 -13.18 -17.29
N ASN A 188 9.27 -12.91 -16.55
CA ASN A 188 8.40 -11.76 -16.81
C ASN A 188 9.12 -10.41 -16.63
N PHE A 189 9.98 -10.31 -15.63
CA PHE A 189 10.85 -9.15 -15.43
C PHE A 189 11.80 -8.95 -16.61
N GLU A 190 12.50 -9.99 -17.06
CA GLU A 190 13.41 -9.94 -18.19
C GLU A 190 12.70 -9.53 -19.49
N GLU A 191 11.49 -10.03 -19.75
CA GLU A 191 10.65 -9.59 -20.89
C GLU A 191 10.24 -8.11 -20.77
N SER A 192 9.87 -7.65 -19.56
CA SER A 192 9.54 -6.24 -19.32
C SER A 192 10.73 -5.32 -19.60
N VAL A 193 11.94 -5.73 -19.19
CA VAL A 193 13.18 -4.99 -19.48
C VAL A 193 13.47 -4.97 -20.98
N LYS A 194 13.22 -6.06 -21.73
CA LYS A 194 13.36 -6.07 -23.21
C LYS A 194 12.43 -5.05 -23.87
N VAL A 195 11.18 -4.96 -23.41
CA VAL A 195 10.22 -3.95 -23.89
C VAL A 195 10.74 -2.53 -23.63
N LEU A 196 11.23 -2.26 -22.40
CA LEU A 196 11.80 -0.96 -22.05
C LEU A 196 13.01 -0.57 -22.90
N ARG A 197 13.89 -1.52 -23.26
CA ARG A 197 15.04 -1.26 -24.17
C ARG A 197 14.61 -0.73 -25.54
N GLY A 198 13.37 -0.98 -25.96
CA GLY A 198 12.83 -0.45 -27.22
C GLY A 198 12.65 1.08 -27.23
N PHE A 199 12.55 1.72 -26.06
CA PHE A 199 12.27 3.16 -25.95
C PHE A 199 13.00 3.90 -24.80
N CYS A 200 13.83 3.21 -24.01
CA CYS A 200 14.62 3.76 -22.90
C CYS A 200 16.09 3.33 -22.97
N ASP A 201 17.00 4.13 -22.39
CA ASP A 201 18.37 3.73 -22.09
C ASP A 201 18.37 2.88 -20.81
N VAL A 202 18.53 1.56 -20.93
CA VAL A 202 18.56 0.65 -19.79
C VAL A 202 20.00 0.43 -19.36
N VAL A 203 20.31 0.85 -18.13
CA VAL A 203 21.59 0.57 -17.46
C VAL A 203 21.41 -0.62 -16.54
N GLU A 204 22.09 -1.71 -16.87
CA GLU A 204 22.11 -2.90 -16.03
C GLU A 204 23.16 -2.80 -14.92
N ASP A 205 23.03 -3.70 -13.95
CA ASP A 205 24.00 -3.90 -12.90
C ASP A 205 24.29 -2.66 -12.04
N VAL A 206 23.25 -1.85 -11.82
CA VAL A 206 23.34 -0.65 -10.97
C VAL A 206 23.56 -1.10 -9.53
N ALA A 207 24.69 -0.66 -8.97
CA ALA A 207 24.98 -0.88 -7.55
C ALA A 207 23.93 -0.19 -6.69
N TYR A 208 23.43 -0.91 -5.68
CA TYR A 208 22.55 -0.39 -4.65
C TYR A 208 23.21 -0.64 -3.30
N PRO A 209 23.21 0.33 -2.38
CA PRO A 209 23.90 0.17 -1.11
C PRO A 209 23.29 -0.98 -0.30
N GLU A 210 24.13 -1.83 0.26
CA GLU A 210 23.70 -2.87 1.17
C GLU A 210 23.60 -2.31 2.58
N PHE A 211 22.37 -2.17 3.06
CA PHE A 211 22.06 -1.83 4.44
C PHE A 211 21.04 -2.84 4.98
N PRO A 212 20.92 -2.99 6.30
CA PRO A 212 19.90 -3.84 6.92
C PRO A 212 18.51 -3.19 6.84
N PHE A 213 18.07 -2.77 5.66
CA PHE A 213 16.82 -2.03 5.45
C PHE A 213 15.63 -2.75 6.04
N GLY A 214 15.55 -4.07 5.90
CA GLY A 214 14.46 -4.87 6.47
C GLY A 214 14.41 -4.76 8.00
N ALA A 215 15.55 -4.93 8.68
CA ALA A 215 15.62 -4.81 10.13
C ALA A 215 15.38 -3.36 10.60
N ALA A 216 15.93 -2.37 9.89
CA ALA A 216 15.71 -0.96 10.21
C ALA A 216 14.23 -0.56 10.08
N VAL A 217 13.59 -0.93 8.96
CA VAL A 217 12.17 -0.69 8.73
C VAL A 217 11.31 -1.45 9.74
N GLY A 218 11.63 -2.71 10.02
CA GLY A 218 10.93 -3.52 11.03
C GLY A 218 10.95 -2.85 12.39
N THR A 219 12.14 -2.49 12.90
CA THR A 219 12.28 -1.81 14.20
C THR A 219 11.49 -0.50 14.27
N ILE A 220 11.47 0.30 13.20
CA ILE A 220 10.72 1.56 13.15
C ILE A 220 9.21 1.29 13.20
N ILE A 221 8.72 0.34 12.39
CA ILE A 221 7.31 -0.04 12.37
C ILE A 221 6.91 -0.57 13.75
N ASP A 222 7.68 -1.48 14.34
CA ASP A 222 7.37 -2.08 15.64
C ASP A 222 7.26 -1.00 16.74
N ALA A 223 8.22 -0.07 16.78
CA ALA A 223 8.24 1.00 17.77
C ALA A 223 7.05 1.97 17.60
N GLU A 224 6.78 2.43 16.38
CA GLU A 224 5.70 3.37 16.12
C GLU A 224 4.32 2.72 16.23
N ALA A 225 4.16 1.48 15.76
CA ALA A 225 2.91 0.72 15.90
C ALA A 225 2.58 0.45 17.37
N ALA A 226 3.57 0.08 18.18
CA ALA A 226 3.38 -0.08 19.63
C ALA A 226 2.91 1.22 20.28
N SER A 227 3.40 2.37 19.81
CA SER A 227 2.94 3.69 20.27
C SER A 227 1.52 4.01 19.78
N ALA A 228 1.23 3.82 18.48
CA ALA A 228 -0.06 4.10 17.87
C ALA A 228 -1.20 3.25 18.46
N PHE A 229 -0.91 2.02 18.85
CA PHE A 229 -1.88 1.06 19.37
C PHE A 229 -1.70 0.76 20.86
N ARG A 230 -1.04 1.65 21.61
CA ARG A 230 -0.78 1.47 23.04
C ARG A 230 -2.03 1.07 23.83
N GLU A 231 -3.15 1.75 23.62
CA GLU A 231 -4.41 1.46 24.34
C GLU A 231 -4.96 0.06 24.01
N LEU A 232 -4.84 -0.37 22.75
CA LEU A 232 -5.24 -1.72 22.32
C LEU A 232 -4.38 -2.79 22.99
N ILE A 233 -3.08 -2.53 23.11
CA ILE A 233 -2.10 -3.42 23.73
C ILE A 233 -2.34 -3.52 25.24
N GLU A 234 -2.38 -2.37 25.93
CA GLU A 234 -2.55 -2.31 27.39
C GLU A 234 -3.91 -2.84 27.85
N SER A 235 -4.95 -2.70 27.03
CA SER A 235 -6.27 -3.28 27.33
C SER A 235 -6.39 -4.79 27.09
N GLY A 236 -5.34 -5.43 26.52
CA GLY A 236 -5.34 -6.86 26.19
C GLY A 236 -6.25 -7.23 25.00
N GLN A 237 -6.77 -6.24 24.28
CA GLN A 237 -7.70 -6.46 23.17
C GLN A 237 -7.02 -7.02 21.92
N THR A 238 -5.69 -7.05 21.86
CA THR A 238 -4.94 -7.78 20.82
C THR A 238 -5.30 -9.28 20.79
N GLN A 239 -5.78 -9.86 21.90
CA GLN A 239 -6.26 -11.25 21.94
C GLN A 239 -7.48 -11.53 21.06
N LYS A 240 -8.18 -10.47 20.63
CA LYS A 240 -9.32 -10.55 19.70
C LYS A 240 -8.89 -10.49 18.23
N LEU A 241 -7.60 -10.31 17.95
CA LEU A 241 -7.08 -10.41 16.60
C LEU A 241 -7.23 -11.85 16.10
N ARG A 242 -7.57 -11.96 14.82
CA ARG A 242 -7.92 -13.21 14.18
C ARG A 242 -6.72 -14.15 14.09
N ALA A 243 -5.59 -13.65 13.61
CA ALA A 243 -4.37 -14.44 13.50
C ALA A 243 -3.70 -14.62 14.88
N PRO A 244 -3.43 -15.85 15.33
CA PRO A 244 -2.83 -16.09 16.65
C PRO A 244 -1.47 -15.43 16.87
N ASN A 245 -0.62 -15.36 15.84
CA ASN A 245 0.71 -14.76 15.95
C ASN A 245 0.62 -13.24 16.20
N ASP A 246 -0.35 -12.59 15.56
CA ASP A 246 -0.53 -11.13 15.62
C ASP A 246 -1.03 -10.68 17.00
N ARG A 247 -1.62 -11.59 17.80
CA ARG A 247 -2.05 -11.33 19.19
C ARG A 247 -0.89 -10.98 20.12
N TRP A 248 0.29 -11.51 19.79
CA TRP A 248 1.51 -11.37 20.57
C TRP A 248 2.55 -10.47 19.90
N GLY A 249 2.39 -10.11 18.63
CA GLY A 249 3.38 -9.30 17.89
C GLY A 249 3.63 -7.91 18.47
N ALA A 250 2.74 -7.42 19.33
CA ALA A 250 2.94 -6.18 20.09
C ALA A 250 3.87 -6.32 21.32
N PHE A 251 4.15 -7.56 21.76
CA PHE A 251 5.00 -7.85 22.90
C PHE A 251 6.32 -8.42 22.38
N PRO A 252 7.48 -7.79 22.70
CA PRO A 252 8.76 -8.41 22.39
C PRO A 252 8.83 -9.76 23.13
N GLY A 253 8.97 -10.83 22.36
CA GLY A 253 9.27 -12.18 22.88
C GLY A 253 10.70 -12.30 23.39
#